data_AF-A0A1Q4VLZ3-F1
#
_entry.id   AF-A0A1Q4VLZ3-F1
#
_cell.length_a   1.000
_cell.length_b   1.000
_cell.length_c   1.000
_cell.angle_alpha   90.00
_cell.angle_beta   90.00
_cell.angle_gamma   90.00
#
_symmetry.space_group_name_H-M   'P 1'
#
loop_
_entity.id
_entity.type
_entity.pdbx_description
1 polymer ?
#
loop_
_entity_poly.entity_id
_entity_poly.type
_entity_poly.pdbx_seq_one_letter_code
_entity_poly.pdbx_strand_id
1 'polypeptide(L)'
;MIRPAQYHLLLLPDGSWDAVECLAAMIRRRATVPTVIVDVSAVHRLTIDALAILVRKAMRLHSVGGEMLLAGPHPAVRKLILRTATGSLLPAYAGSAAAVRALAQDGRTWHRTNLASVRGALFTDSSVVHGC
;
A
#
# COMPACT_ATOMS: atom_id res chain seq x y z
N MET A 1 -14.50 24.39 -2.01
CA MET A 1 -13.10 23.95 -2.13
C MET A 1 -13.07 22.43 -2.21
N ILE A 2 -12.53 21.86 -3.30
CA ILE A 2 -12.37 20.40 -3.42
C ILE A 2 -11.23 20.00 -2.49
N ARG A 3 -11.50 19.08 -1.57
CA ARG A 3 -10.48 18.56 -0.66
C ARG A 3 -9.46 17.77 -1.51
N PRO A 4 -8.16 18.05 -1.38
CA PRO A 4 -7.16 17.37 -2.17
C PRO A 4 -7.13 15.86 -1.87
N ALA A 5 -6.84 15.06 -2.90
CA ALA A 5 -6.75 13.62 -2.78
C ALA A 5 -5.51 13.22 -1.96
N GLN A 6 -5.59 12.09 -1.27
CA GLN A 6 -4.57 11.66 -0.33
C GLN A 6 -4.03 10.28 -0.72
N TYR A 7 -2.70 10.15 -0.73
CA TYR A 7 -2.06 8.84 -0.87
C TYR A 7 -1.10 8.57 0.28
N HIS A 8 -0.92 7.30 0.59
CA HIS A 8 0.10 6.81 1.51
C HIS A 8 1.24 6.20 0.73
N LEU A 9 2.48 6.46 1.16
CA LEU A 9 3.68 5.83 0.60
C LEU A 9 4.25 4.85 1.64
N LEU A 10 4.30 3.57 1.26
CA LEU A 10 4.90 2.49 2.03
C LEU A 10 6.21 2.07 1.40
N LEU A 11 7.29 2.09 2.17
CA LEU A 11 8.57 1.55 1.74
C LEU A 11 8.68 0.10 2.20
N LEU A 12 9.01 -0.83 1.30
CA LEU A 12 9.38 -2.21 1.66
C LEU A 12 10.90 -2.34 1.56
N PRO A 13 11.65 -2.09 2.66
CA PRO A 13 13.10 -2.10 2.61
C PRO A 13 13.67 -3.50 2.30
N ASP A 14 13.06 -4.58 2.82
CA ASP A 14 13.66 -5.93 2.73
C ASP A 14 12.65 -7.04 2.38
N GLY A 15 11.48 -6.66 1.83
CA GLY A 15 10.37 -7.61 1.67
C GLY A 15 9.74 -8.03 3.00
N SER A 16 10.03 -7.34 4.12
CA SER A 16 9.22 -7.45 5.34
C SER A 16 7.79 -7.00 5.04
N TRP A 17 6.85 -7.93 5.25
CA TRP A 17 5.43 -7.75 4.93
C TRP A 17 4.64 -7.09 6.07
N ASP A 18 5.27 -6.78 7.19
CA ASP A 18 4.62 -6.17 8.37
C ASP A 18 3.89 -4.87 8.00
N ALA A 19 4.49 -4.07 7.10
CA ALA A 19 3.91 -2.84 6.56
C ALA A 19 2.65 -3.11 5.72
N VAL A 20 2.59 -4.24 5.00
CA VAL A 20 1.45 -4.67 4.20
C VAL A 20 0.36 -5.30 5.07
N GLU A 21 0.71 -5.93 6.19
CA GLU A 21 -0.26 -6.40 7.18
C GLU A 21 -0.98 -5.24 7.89
N CYS A 22 -0.24 -4.18 8.24
CA CYS A 22 -0.79 -2.95 8.82
C CYS A 22 -1.87 -2.32 7.92
N LEU A 23 -1.73 -2.44 6.60
CA LEU A 23 -2.68 -1.94 5.61
C LEU A 23 -4.06 -2.59 5.75
N ALA A 24 -4.12 -3.87 6.14
CA ALA A 24 -5.39 -4.57 6.39
C ALA A 24 -6.08 -4.12 7.68
N ALA A 25 -5.33 -3.65 8.68
CA ALA A 25 -5.90 -3.05 9.89
C ALA A 25 -6.48 -1.65 9.61
N MET A 26 -5.83 -0.88 8.73
CA MET A 26 -6.31 0.45 8.33
C MET A 26 -7.61 0.41 7.53
N ILE A 27 -7.70 -0.48 6.53
CA ILE A 27 -8.93 -0.67 5.73
C ILE A 27 -10.13 -0.97 6.63
N ARG A 28 -9.91 -1.71 7.74
CA ARG A 28 -10.97 -2.09 8.68
C ARG A 28 -11.42 -0.96 9.60
N ARG A 29 -10.57 0.02 9.90
CA ARG A 29 -10.82 1.01 10.97
C ARG A 29 -11.34 2.37 10.48
N ARG A 30 -11.31 2.70 9.19
CA ARG A 30 -11.86 3.99 8.68
C ARG A 30 -12.43 3.85 7.27
N ALA A 31 -13.71 4.19 7.12
CA ALA A 31 -14.41 4.44 5.87
C ALA A 31 -13.79 5.63 5.11
N THR A 32 -12.60 5.42 4.56
CA THR A 32 -11.89 6.31 3.66
C THR A 32 -11.39 5.46 2.51
N VAL A 33 -11.58 5.92 1.28
CA VAL A 33 -11.11 5.33 0.03
C VAL A 33 -9.58 5.50 -0.04
N PRO A 34 -8.75 4.56 0.46
CA PRO A 34 -7.32 4.83 0.64
C PRO A 34 -6.59 4.50 -0.66
N THR A 35 -5.75 5.41 -1.11
CA THR A 35 -4.79 5.14 -2.19
C THR A 35 -3.42 4.89 -1.57
N VAL A 36 -2.79 3.77 -1.91
CA VAL A 36 -1.49 3.38 -1.36
C VAL A 36 -0.50 3.07 -2.48
N ILE A 37 0.65 3.73 -2.43
CA ILE A 37 1.81 3.42 -3.25
C ILE A 37 2.76 2.59 -2.39
N VAL A 38 3.09 1.39 -2.86
CA VAL A 38 4.03 0.48 -2.22
C VAL A 38 5.33 0.53 -3.03
N ASP A 39 6.34 1.19 -2.47
CA ASP A 39 7.68 1.24 -3.02
C ASP A 39 8.41 -0.07 -2.74
N VAL A 40 8.68 -0.80 -3.81
CA VAL A 40 9.34 -2.11 -3.82
C VAL A 40 10.71 -2.03 -4.50
N SER A 41 11.31 -0.84 -4.59
CA SER A 41 12.62 -0.64 -5.22
C SER A 41 13.75 -1.43 -4.58
N ALA A 42 13.67 -1.69 -3.28
CA ALA A 42 14.63 -2.54 -2.57
C ALA A 42 14.32 -4.05 -2.70
N VAL A 43 13.13 -4.41 -3.19
CA VAL A 43 12.70 -5.81 -3.34
C VAL A 43 13.15 -6.37 -4.69
N HIS A 44 14.24 -7.13 -4.67
CA HIS A 44 14.84 -7.70 -5.89
C HIS A 44 14.04 -8.87 -6.47
N ARG A 45 13.40 -9.65 -5.58
CA ARG A 45 12.60 -10.84 -5.92
C ARG A 45 11.35 -10.90 -5.06
N LEU A 46 10.28 -11.45 -5.64
CA LEU A 46 9.00 -11.67 -4.99
C LEU A 46 8.56 -13.10 -5.27
N THR A 47 8.01 -13.79 -4.28
CA THR A 47 7.42 -15.12 -4.50
C THR A 47 6.00 -14.97 -5.07
N ILE A 48 5.48 -16.04 -5.68
CA ILE A 48 4.08 -16.07 -6.14
C ILE A 48 3.13 -15.84 -4.96
N ASP A 49 3.39 -16.46 -3.80
CA ASP A 49 2.55 -16.30 -2.61
C ASP A 49 2.53 -14.86 -2.10
N ALA A 50 3.68 -14.21 -2.06
CA ALA A 50 3.79 -12.82 -1.65
C ALA A 50 3.08 -11.87 -2.62
N LEU A 51 3.19 -12.13 -3.94
CA LEU A 51 2.40 -11.41 -4.94
C LEU A 51 0.89 -11.66 -4.74
N ALA A 52 0.48 -12.89 -4.47
CA ALA A 52 -0.91 -13.21 -4.22
C ALA A 52 -1.46 -12.51 -2.97
N ILE A 53 -0.65 -12.36 -1.91
CA ILE A 53 -1.01 -11.57 -0.73
C ILE A 53 -1.25 -10.10 -1.12
N LEU A 54 -0.31 -9.49 -1.86
CA LEU A 54 -0.44 -8.11 -2.33
C LEU A 54 -1.71 -7.91 -3.16
N VAL A 55 -1.96 -8.80 -4.13
CA VAL A 55 -3.15 -8.75 -4.99
C VAL A 55 -4.43 -8.87 -4.15
N ARG A 56 -4.49 -9.78 -3.17
CA ARG A 56 -5.64 -9.88 -2.26
C ARG A 56 -5.86 -8.61 -1.45
N LYS A 57 -4.79 -7.92 -1.02
CA LYS A 57 -4.91 -6.62 -0.34
C LYS A 57 -5.39 -5.53 -1.30
N ALA A 58 -4.86 -5.48 -2.53
CA ALA A 58 -5.29 -4.55 -3.56
C ALA A 58 -6.77 -4.70 -3.90
N MET A 59 -7.24 -5.95 -4.10
CA MET A 59 -8.66 -6.24 -4.31
C MET A 59 -9.54 -5.80 -3.13
N ARG A 60 -9.09 -6.06 -1.89
CA ARG A 60 -9.83 -5.62 -0.70
C ARG A 60 -9.90 -4.09 -0.62
N LEU A 61 -8.82 -3.40 -0.98
CA LEU A 61 -8.79 -1.95 -1.03
C LEU A 61 -9.73 -1.41 -2.12
N HIS A 62 -9.74 -2.05 -3.29
CA HIS A 62 -10.64 -1.72 -4.39
C HIS A 62 -12.12 -1.91 -4.03
N SER A 63 -12.46 -2.94 -3.26
CA SER A 63 -13.84 -3.18 -2.81
C SER A 63 -14.43 -2.05 -1.94
N VAL A 64 -13.58 -1.20 -1.35
CA VAL A 64 -13.98 -0.01 -0.59
C VAL A 64 -13.66 1.30 -1.33
N GLY A 65 -13.44 1.22 -2.64
CA GLY A 65 -13.15 2.34 -3.54
C GLY A 65 -11.69 2.78 -3.60
N GLY A 66 -10.81 2.20 -2.78
CA GLY A 66 -9.38 2.51 -2.74
C GLY A 66 -8.55 1.87 -3.86
N GLU A 67 -7.25 2.16 -3.87
CA GLU A 67 -6.34 1.69 -4.91
C GLU A 67 -4.93 1.40 -4.36
N MET A 68 -4.30 0.33 -4.85
CA MET A 68 -2.92 -0.02 -4.52
C MET A 68 -2.06 -0.01 -5.79
N LEU A 69 -0.93 0.68 -5.73
CA LEU A 69 0.03 0.81 -6.82
C LEU A 69 1.41 0.33 -6.35
N LEU A 70 2.18 -0.31 -7.24
CA LEU A 70 3.58 -0.62 -7.00
C LEU A 70 4.51 0.42 -7.64
N ALA A 71 5.56 0.78 -6.92
CA ALA A 71 6.59 1.68 -7.37
C ALA A 71 7.96 1.00 -7.38
N GLY A 72 8.68 1.15 -8.49
CA GLY A 72 10.06 0.70 -8.63
C GLY A 72 10.29 -0.80 -8.63
N PRO A 73 9.40 -1.68 -9.16
CA PRO A 73 9.66 -3.11 -9.14
C PRO A 73 10.92 -3.43 -9.96
N HIS A 74 11.82 -4.22 -9.36
CA HIS A 74 12.96 -4.80 -10.07
C HIS A 74 12.48 -5.64 -11.28
N PRO A 75 13.26 -5.77 -12.38
CA PRO A 75 12.83 -6.51 -13.57
C PRO A 75 12.28 -7.92 -13.31
N ALA A 76 12.82 -8.63 -12.33
CA ALA A 76 12.33 -9.96 -11.92
C ALA A 76 10.88 -9.90 -11.37
N VAL A 77 10.59 -8.89 -10.52
CA VAL A 77 9.24 -8.66 -9.97
C VAL A 77 8.29 -8.21 -11.08
N ARG A 78 8.72 -7.32 -11.99
CA ARG A 78 7.93 -6.92 -13.16
C ARG A 78 7.58 -8.11 -14.05
N LYS A 79 8.55 -8.99 -14.32
CA LYS A 79 8.34 -10.22 -15.10
C LYS A 79 7.35 -11.15 -14.42
N LEU A 80 7.39 -11.26 -13.08
CA LEU A 80 6.42 -12.04 -12.33
C LEU A 80 5.00 -11.50 -12.50
N ILE A 81 4.78 -10.20 -12.27
CA ILE A 81 3.47 -9.53 -12.42
C ILE A 81 2.88 -9.73 -13.82
N LEU A 82 3.71 -9.60 -14.86
CA LEU A 82 3.30 -9.83 -16.24
C LEU A 82 2.89 -11.30 -16.48
N ARG A 83 3.71 -12.25 -16.01
CA ARG A 83 3.44 -13.69 -16.16
C ARG A 83 2.19 -14.15 -15.43
N THR A 84 1.85 -13.53 -14.30
CA THR A 84 0.64 -13.84 -13.53
C THR A 84 -0.57 -13.03 -13.96
N ALA A 85 -0.44 -12.14 -14.95
CA ALA A 85 -1.49 -11.23 -15.43
C ALA A 85 -2.15 -10.39 -14.31
N THR A 86 -1.41 -10.07 -13.24
CA THR A 86 -1.95 -9.34 -12.08
C THR A 86 -1.83 -7.82 -12.21
N GLY A 87 -1.29 -7.32 -13.33
CA GLY A 87 -1.00 -5.90 -13.52
C GLY A 87 -2.23 -4.98 -13.51
N SER A 88 -3.41 -5.48 -13.86
CA SER A 88 -4.67 -4.71 -13.77
C SER A 88 -5.14 -4.51 -12.33
N LEU A 89 -4.88 -5.49 -11.46
CA LEU A 89 -5.23 -5.43 -10.02
C LEU A 89 -4.16 -4.72 -9.20
N LEU A 90 -2.92 -4.71 -9.70
CA LEU A 90 -1.76 -4.16 -9.01
C LEU A 90 -0.85 -3.45 -10.04
N PRO A 91 -1.22 -2.24 -10.48
CA PRO A 91 -0.46 -1.50 -11.49
C PRO A 91 0.93 -1.14 -10.97
N ALA A 92 1.94 -1.24 -11.85
CA ALA A 92 3.33 -1.16 -11.45
C ALA A 92 4.13 -0.14 -12.27
N TYR A 93 4.60 0.91 -11.60
CA TYR A 93 5.27 2.06 -12.19
C TYR A 93 6.77 2.06 -11.93
N ALA A 94 7.53 2.78 -12.75
CA ALA A 94 8.99 2.85 -12.65
C ALA A 94 9.51 3.38 -11.30
N GLY A 95 8.69 4.10 -10.54
CA GLY A 95 9.03 4.61 -9.22
C GLY A 95 7.87 5.40 -8.63
N SER A 96 8.03 5.85 -7.38
CA SER A 96 6.99 6.54 -6.62
C SER A 96 6.49 7.81 -7.33
N ALA A 97 7.40 8.58 -7.95
CA ALA A 97 7.02 9.76 -8.72
C ALA A 97 6.16 9.42 -9.96
N ALA A 98 6.43 8.29 -10.64
CA ALA A 98 5.63 7.86 -11.78
C ALA A 98 4.24 7.38 -11.35
N ALA A 99 4.14 6.70 -10.20
CA ALA A 99 2.86 6.31 -9.62
C ALA A 99 2.00 7.53 -9.23
N VAL A 100 2.60 8.57 -8.60
CA VAL A 100 1.89 9.81 -8.27
C VAL A 100 1.42 10.55 -9.53
N ARG A 101 2.24 10.59 -10.59
CA ARG A 101 1.81 11.17 -11.87
C ARG A 101 0.64 10.43 -12.51
N ALA A 102 0.63 9.10 -12.40
CA ALA A 102 -0.49 8.30 -12.89
C ALA A 102 -1.79 8.61 -12.11
N LEU A 103 -1.71 8.74 -10.78
CA LEU A 103 -2.83 9.17 -9.96
C LEU A 103 -3.36 10.55 -10.36
N ALA A 104 -2.47 11.51 -10.65
CA ALA A 104 -2.86 12.87 -11.02
C ALA A 104 -3.50 12.99 -12.42
N GLN A 105 -3.60 11.90 -13.20
CA GLN A 105 -4.28 11.92 -14.51
C GLN A 105 -5.78 12.20 -14.38
N ASP A 106 -6.37 12.00 -13.21
CA ASP A 106 -7.77 12.33 -12.90
C ASP A 106 -8.01 13.83 -12.62
N GLY A 107 -6.97 14.66 -12.75
CA GLY A 107 -7.02 16.11 -12.51
C GLY A 107 -7.01 16.51 -11.03
N ARG A 108 -6.93 15.56 -10.09
CA ARG A 108 -6.83 15.85 -8.66
C ARG A 108 -5.40 16.17 -8.25
N THR A 109 -5.26 17.13 -7.34
CA THR A 109 -4.01 17.33 -6.61
C THR A 109 -3.88 16.26 -5.53
N TRP A 110 -2.78 15.50 -5.56
CA TRP A 110 -2.50 14.42 -4.63
C TRP A 110 -1.46 14.83 -3.59
N HIS A 111 -1.77 14.65 -2.31
CA HIS A 111 -0.84 14.89 -1.21
C HIS A 111 -0.44 13.61 -0.51
N ARG A 112 0.87 13.51 -0.23
CA ARG A 112 1.41 12.44 0.60
C ARG A 112 0.91 12.63 2.02
N THR A 113 0.23 11.62 2.55
CA THR A 113 -0.11 11.53 3.96
C THR A 113 0.78 10.48 4.60
N ASN A 114 1.55 10.90 5.61
CA ASN A 114 2.38 9.95 6.34
C ASN A 114 1.45 8.94 7.04
N LEU A 115 1.87 7.68 7.04
CA LEU A 115 1.33 6.67 7.94
C LEU A 115 1.90 6.92 9.35
N ALA A 116 1.71 8.14 9.85
CA ALA A 116 2.20 8.52 11.15
C ALA A 116 1.43 7.70 12.20
N SER A 117 2.16 6.77 12.84
CA SER A 117 1.81 6.15 14.12
C SER A 117 0.46 5.42 14.20
N VAL A 118 0.17 4.52 13.26
CA VAL A 118 -0.72 3.40 13.58
C VAL A 118 0.02 2.34 14.43
N ARG A 119 1.27 2.58 14.86
CA ARG A 119 1.88 1.82 15.96
C ARG A 119 1.43 2.36 17.33
N GLY A 120 1.34 3.69 17.53
CA GLY A 120 1.00 4.28 18.83
C GLY A 120 -0.44 4.08 19.30
N ALA A 121 -1.38 3.82 18.38
CA ALA A 121 -2.79 3.55 18.69
C ALA A 121 -3.20 2.06 18.52
N LEU A 122 -2.27 1.19 18.13
CA LEU A 122 -2.50 -0.26 18.04
C LEU A 122 -1.86 -1.05 19.18
N PHE A 123 -0.94 -0.45 19.95
CA PHE A 123 -0.27 -1.07 21.10
C PHE A 123 -0.42 -0.25 22.39
N THR A 124 -1.51 0.49 22.57
CA THR A 124 -1.99 0.70 23.94
C THR A 124 -2.65 -0.60 24.36
N ASP A 125 -1.79 -1.56 24.74
CA ASP A 125 -2.18 -2.61 25.66
C ASP A 125 -2.83 -1.91 26.84
N SER A 126 -4.12 -2.19 27.02
CA SER A 126 -4.78 -1.83 28.26
C SER A 126 -4.25 -2.78 29.33
N SER A 127 -2.98 -2.62 29.71
CA SER A 127 -2.49 -3.12 30.99
C SER A 127 -3.10 -2.22 32.04
N VAL A 128 -4.39 -2.45 32.30
CA VAL A 128 -5.05 -1.98 33.51
C VAL A 128 -4.30 -2.64 34.65
N VAL A 129 -3.54 -1.81 35.35
CA VAL A 129 -3.04 -2.05 36.70
C VAL A 129 -4.22 -2.52 37.56
N HIS A 130 -4.18 -3.75 38.04
CA HIS A 130 -4.69 -4.18 39.35
C HIS A 130 -3.55 -5.07 39.89
N GLY A 131 -2.80 -4.73 40.93
CA GLY A 131 -3.27 -4.06 42.14
C GLY A 131 -3.98 -5.05 43.04
N CYS A 132 -3.27 -6.10 43.46
CA CYS A 132 -3.38 -6.84 44.73
C CYS A 132 -2.25 -7.88 44.79
#